data_AF-A0A6P4Y5U8-F1
#
_entry.id   AF-A0A6P4Y5U8-F1
#
_cell.length_a   1.000
_cell.length_b   1.000
_cell.length_c   1.000
_cell.angle_alpha   90.00
_cell.angle_beta   90.00
_cell.angle_gamma   90.00
#
_symmetry.space_group_name_H-M   'P 1'
#
loop_
_entity.id
_entity.type
_entity.pdbx_description
1 polymer ?
#
loop_
_entity_poly.entity_id
_entity_poly.type
_entity_poly.pdbx_seq_one_letter_code
_entity_poly.pdbx_strand_id
1 'polypeptide(L)'
;MENQTATIATLTKLVGGLSRDKDDLTRQLQDVTRRMKKGGRHGDRHGDRGTGTRRAQVASEAVVRIGDIEDVDDGGVEAVIKRVTESQPKPQPKPELKPQPKPQPKLPKAKPRHCADIQRGGKSTSGVYRIYLPDHEDAPVPVWCDMDTDPGGWTVIQKRANGTVNFYRNWAAYRAGFGDPRGDFWLGLENMHRLTGRGGYKLQVSMEDWNGIVAYAEYNSFKIEGEESKYRLRLGKYHGNSGDAMTWHNNMAFTTKDSDNDPFIGNCAGYQRGGWWYNACAHSNLNGIYYPGGYYSSRYQDAVYWAEWRGGSYSLKTVMMKVRPTGNQALT
;
A
#
# COMPACT_ATOMS: atom_id res chain seq x y z
N MET A 1 -19.66 -36.51 -14.05
CA MET A 1 -21.11 -36.36 -14.30
C MET A 1 -21.96 -37.15 -13.31
N GLU A 2 -21.45 -38.21 -12.65
CA GLU A 2 -22.24 -39.04 -11.71
C GLU A 2 -22.59 -38.38 -10.35
N ASN A 3 -21.89 -37.33 -9.91
CA ASN A 3 -22.15 -36.69 -8.61
C ASN A 3 -23.23 -35.58 -8.66
N GLN A 4 -23.62 -35.11 -9.85
CA GLN A 4 -24.65 -34.07 -10.01
C GLN A 4 -26.06 -34.68 -10.14
N THR A 5 -26.20 -35.80 -10.85
CA THR A 5 -27.48 -36.52 -11.00
C THR A 5 -28.00 -37.06 -9.65
N ALA A 6 -27.10 -37.50 -8.77
CA ALA A 6 -27.44 -37.98 -7.43
C ALA A 6 -27.96 -36.87 -6.49
N THR A 7 -27.46 -35.65 -6.64
CA THR A 7 -27.89 -34.50 -5.82
C THR A 7 -29.29 -34.02 -6.22
N ILE A 8 -29.58 -34.02 -7.53
CA ILE A 8 -30.88 -33.64 -8.09
C ILE A 8 -31.94 -34.69 -7.72
N ALA A 9 -31.65 -35.99 -7.91
CA ALA A 9 -32.59 -37.06 -7.55
C ALA A 9 -32.92 -37.08 -6.05
N THR A 10 -31.96 -36.73 -5.19
CA THR A 10 -32.16 -36.65 -3.74
C THR A 10 -33.02 -35.45 -3.36
N LEU A 11 -32.82 -34.29 -4.01
CA LEU A 11 -33.66 -33.09 -3.83
C LEU A 11 -35.09 -33.31 -4.35
N THR A 12 -35.27 -33.94 -5.51
CA THR A 12 -36.61 -34.25 -6.05
C THR A 12 -37.37 -35.24 -5.16
N LYS A 13 -36.69 -36.23 -4.56
CA LYS A 13 -37.29 -37.15 -3.57
C LYS A 13 -37.63 -36.47 -2.24
N LEU A 14 -36.87 -35.44 -1.84
CA LEU A 14 -37.11 -34.64 -0.63
C LEU A 14 -38.24 -33.62 -0.80
N VAL A 15 -38.47 -33.14 -2.03
CA VAL A 15 -39.54 -32.18 -2.35
C VAL A 15 -40.87 -32.87 -2.66
N GLY A 16 -40.85 -34.11 -3.14
CA GLY A 16 -42.05 -34.88 -3.54
C GLY A 16 -42.99 -35.30 -2.40
N GLY A 17 -42.73 -34.90 -1.16
CA GLY A 17 -43.58 -35.18 0.00
C GLY A 17 -43.91 -33.97 0.87
N LEU A 18 -43.59 -32.75 0.43
CA LEU A 18 -43.84 -31.54 1.22
C LEU A 18 -45.33 -31.14 1.14
N SER A 19 -45.90 -30.70 2.26
CA SER A 19 -47.29 -30.23 2.36
C SER A 19 -47.51 -28.97 1.51
N ARG A 20 -48.78 -28.71 1.12
CA ARG A 20 -49.19 -27.49 0.39
C ARG A 20 -49.26 -26.23 1.27
N ASP A 21 -48.86 -26.34 2.53
CA ASP A 21 -48.86 -25.25 3.50
C ASP A 21 -47.46 -24.59 3.59
N LYS A 22 -47.39 -23.29 3.36
CA LYS A 22 -46.17 -22.46 3.33
C LYS A 22 -45.39 -22.53 4.65
N ASP A 23 -46.10 -22.59 5.78
CA ASP A 23 -45.47 -22.62 7.11
C ASP A 23 -44.84 -23.98 7.40
N ASP A 24 -45.42 -25.06 6.88
CA ASP A 24 -44.88 -26.42 6.99
C ASP A 24 -43.69 -26.63 6.04
N LEU A 25 -43.75 -26.10 4.82
CA LEU A 25 -42.65 -26.13 3.86
C LEU A 25 -41.39 -25.43 4.40
N THR A 26 -41.58 -24.27 5.01
CA THR A 26 -40.52 -23.47 5.63
C THR A 26 -39.88 -24.23 6.79
N ARG A 27 -40.68 -24.89 7.64
CA ARG A 27 -40.17 -25.72 8.74
C ARG A 27 -39.39 -26.94 8.23
N GLN A 28 -39.88 -27.62 7.20
CA GLN A 28 -39.24 -28.80 6.63
C GLN A 28 -37.88 -28.46 5.97
N LEU A 29 -37.78 -27.34 5.26
CA LEU A 29 -36.52 -26.86 4.67
C LEU A 29 -35.50 -26.39 5.72
N GLN A 30 -35.97 -25.75 6.80
CA GLN A 30 -35.13 -25.40 7.93
C GLN A 30 -34.56 -26.65 8.62
N ASP A 31 -35.35 -27.72 8.77
CA ASP A 31 -34.87 -28.98 9.35
C ASP A 31 -33.84 -29.69 8.46
N VAL A 32 -34.09 -29.73 7.14
CA VAL A 32 -33.13 -30.26 6.15
C VAL A 32 -31.80 -29.48 6.21
N THR A 33 -31.85 -28.15 6.25
CA THR A 33 -30.66 -27.30 6.38
C THR A 33 -29.91 -27.56 7.70
N ARG A 34 -30.66 -27.79 8.80
CA ARG A 34 -30.10 -28.10 10.12
C ARG A 34 -29.42 -29.48 10.14
N ARG A 35 -30.00 -30.48 9.47
CA ARG A 35 -29.42 -31.83 9.32
C ARG A 35 -28.15 -31.80 8.46
N MET A 36 -28.13 -31.03 7.37
CA MET A 36 -26.92 -30.85 6.55
C MET A 36 -25.79 -30.17 7.33
N LYS A 37 -26.11 -29.18 8.19
CA LYS A 37 -25.12 -28.54 9.08
C LYS A 37 -24.61 -29.48 10.19
N LYS A 38 -25.47 -30.38 10.73
CA LYS A 38 -25.07 -31.38 11.73
C LYS A 38 -24.20 -32.51 11.14
N GLY A 39 -24.48 -32.95 9.91
CA GLY A 39 -23.69 -33.99 9.22
C GLY A 39 -22.23 -33.58 8.95
N GLY A 40 -21.94 -32.27 8.88
CA GLY A 40 -20.58 -31.75 8.74
C GLY A 40 -19.69 -31.86 9.99
N ARG A 41 -20.24 -32.19 11.17
CA ARG A 41 -19.46 -32.31 12.42
C ARG A 41 -19.01 -33.74 12.77
N HIS A 42 -19.40 -34.76 12.00
CA HIS A 42 -18.97 -36.15 12.22
C HIS A 42 -18.11 -36.74 11.08
N GLY A 43 -17.70 -35.93 10.11
CA GLY A 43 -16.85 -36.32 8.99
C GLY A 43 -15.41 -35.79 9.08
N ASP A 44 -14.84 -35.63 10.28
CA ASP A 44 -13.43 -35.25 10.45
C ASP A 44 -12.55 -36.50 10.35
N ARG A 45 -12.17 -36.89 9.12
CA ARG A 45 -10.94 -37.67 8.89
C ARG A 45 -10.32 -37.66 7.49
N HIS A 46 -10.93 -37.05 6.46
CA HIS A 46 -10.22 -36.86 5.19
C HIS A 46 -10.59 -35.54 4.48
N GLY A 47 -9.69 -34.56 4.57
CA GLY A 47 -9.15 -33.84 3.40
C GLY A 47 -10.04 -33.02 2.44
N ASP A 48 -11.35 -32.86 2.66
CA ASP A 48 -12.19 -32.05 1.75
C ASP A 48 -12.98 -30.96 2.50
N ARG A 49 -12.32 -29.83 2.79
CA ARG A 49 -12.93 -28.66 3.45
C ARG A 49 -13.80 -27.79 2.50
N GLY A 50 -13.98 -28.18 1.24
CA GLY A 50 -14.61 -27.33 0.23
C GLY A 50 -16.05 -27.70 -0.15
N THR A 51 -16.45 -28.96 -0.02
CA THR A 51 -17.73 -29.46 -0.56
C THR A 51 -18.89 -29.36 0.43
N GLY A 52 -18.67 -29.57 1.72
CA GLY A 52 -19.70 -29.46 2.76
C GLY A 52 -20.18 -28.02 3.01
N THR A 53 -19.25 -27.06 2.97
CA THR A 53 -19.52 -25.61 3.10
C THR A 53 -20.31 -25.06 1.90
N ARG A 54 -19.96 -25.49 0.67
CA ARG A 54 -20.73 -25.11 -0.54
C ARG A 54 -22.15 -25.66 -0.54
N ARG A 55 -22.36 -26.92 -0.13
CA ARG A 55 -23.70 -27.53 -0.03
C ARG A 55 -24.59 -26.82 1.00
N ALA A 56 -24.03 -26.46 2.16
CA ALA A 56 -24.75 -25.73 3.20
C ALA A 56 -25.06 -24.27 2.78
N GLN A 57 -24.19 -23.64 1.99
CA GLN A 57 -24.39 -22.29 1.46
C GLN A 57 -25.53 -22.24 0.43
N VAL A 58 -25.57 -23.19 -0.50
CA VAL A 58 -26.66 -23.31 -1.50
C VAL A 58 -28.02 -23.57 -0.83
N ALA A 59 -28.06 -24.42 0.20
CA ALA A 59 -29.28 -24.66 0.97
C ALA A 59 -29.72 -23.40 1.75
N SER A 60 -28.78 -22.63 2.29
CA SER A 60 -29.09 -21.39 3.02
C SER A 60 -29.60 -20.29 2.08
N GLU A 61 -29.04 -20.16 0.87
CA GLU A 61 -29.51 -19.21 -0.15
C GLU A 61 -30.90 -19.58 -0.70
N ALA A 62 -31.22 -20.87 -0.79
CA ALA A 62 -32.55 -21.34 -1.18
C ALA A 62 -33.62 -21.01 -0.13
N VAL A 63 -33.29 -21.08 1.16
CA VAL A 63 -34.21 -20.72 2.27
C VAL A 63 -34.49 -19.22 2.30
N VAL A 64 -33.46 -18.37 2.09
CA VAL A 64 -33.63 -16.90 2.07
C VAL A 64 -34.61 -16.48 0.97
N ARG A 65 -34.54 -17.09 -0.21
CA ARG A 65 -35.40 -16.72 -1.36
C ARG A 65 -36.87 -17.15 -1.22
N ILE A 66 -37.21 -18.00 -0.26
CA ILE A 66 -38.60 -18.42 0.00
C ILE A 66 -39.29 -17.49 0.99
N GLY A 67 -38.54 -16.84 1.90
CA GLY A 67 -39.08 -15.91 2.89
C GLY A 67 -39.69 -14.63 2.30
N ASP A 68 -39.30 -14.26 1.07
CA ASP A 68 -39.73 -13.04 0.38
C ASP A 68 -41.02 -13.23 -0.46
N ILE A 69 -41.66 -14.39 -0.42
CA ILE A 69 -42.85 -14.71 -1.22
C ILE A 69 -44.10 -14.39 -0.40
N GLU A 70 -44.79 -13.29 -0.66
CA GLU A 70 -45.98 -12.87 0.11
C GLU A 70 -47.22 -13.70 -0.22
N ASP A 71 -47.43 -14.11 -1.48
CA ASP A 71 -48.59 -14.91 -1.90
C ASP A 71 -48.18 -16.17 -2.67
N VAL A 72 -48.81 -17.31 -2.34
CA VAL A 72 -48.69 -18.57 -3.07
C VAL A 72 -50.02 -18.83 -3.75
N ASP A 73 -50.15 -18.38 -4.99
CA ASP A 73 -51.23 -18.78 -5.89
C ASP A 73 -50.90 -20.12 -6.58
N ASP A 74 -51.94 -20.88 -6.94
CA ASP A 74 -51.91 -22.30 -7.36
C ASP A 74 -51.09 -22.63 -8.64
N GLY A 75 -50.27 -21.69 -9.14
CA GLY A 75 -49.27 -21.90 -10.20
C GLY A 75 -47.80 -21.79 -9.72
N GLY A 76 -47.55 -21.49 -8.44
CA GLY A 76 -46.24 -21.04 -7.95
C GLY A 76 -45.11 -22.09 -7.93
N VAL A 77 -45.42 -23.38 -7.77
CA VAL A 77 -44.37 -24.42 -7.62
C VAL A 77 -43.64 -24.69 -8.94
N GLU A 78 -44.35 -24.72 -10.08
CA GLU A 78 -43.74 -24.90 -11.40
C GLU A 78 -42.89 -23.67 -11.80
N ALA A 79 -43.33 -22.46 -11.45
CA ALA A 79 -42.60 -21.23 -11.74
C ALA A 79 -41.28 -21.13 -10.98
N VAL A 80 -41.24 -21.61 -9.73
CA VAL A 80 -40.01 -21.68 -8.92
C VAL A 80 -39.04 -22.73 -9.48
N ILE A 81 -39.54 -23.90 -9.89
CA ILE A 81 -38.70 -24.93 -10.53
C ILE A 81 -38.08 -24.38 -11.81
N LYS A 82 -38.86 -23.68 -12.65
CA LYS A 82 -38.41 -23.11 -13.92
C LYS A 82 -37.33 -22.03 -13.75
N ARG A 83 -37.46 -21.14 -12.76
CA ARG A 83 -36.42 -20.12 -12.47
C ARG A 83 -35.13 -20.71 -11.89
N VAL A 84 -35.21 -21.85 -11.19
CA VAL A 84 -34.03 -22.56 -10.68
C VAL A 84 -33.32 -23.38 -11.77
N THR A 85 -34.05 -23.91 -12.77
CA THR A 85 -33.44 -24.58 -13.92
C THR A 85 -32.89 -23.61 -14.97
N GLU A 86 -33.50 -22.44 -15.18
CA GLU A 86 -33.06 -21.47 -16.19
C GLU A 86 -31.87 -20.58 -15.72
N SER A 87 -31.53 -20.56 -14.43
CA SER A 87 -30.39 -19.81 -13.87
C SER A 87 -29.09 -20.63 -13.75
N GLN A 88 -29.03 -21.84 -14.32
CA GLN A 88 -27.80 -22.62 -14.39
C GLN A 88 -26.86 -22.05 -15.48
N PRO A 89 -25.58 -21.76 -15.17
CA PRO A 89 -24.62 -21.34 -16.19
C PRO A 89 -24.44 -22.44 -17.23
N LYS A 90 -24.56 -22.09 -18.52
CA LYS A 90 -24.30 -22.99 -19.66
C LYS A 90 -22.95 -23.70 -19.46
N PRO A 91 -22.81 -25.01 -19.78
CA PRO A 91 -21.54 -25.70 -19.73
C PRO A 91 -20.56 -24.98 -20.66
N GLN A 92 -19.56 -24.32 -20.10
CA GLN A 92 -18.46 -23.80 -20.90
C GLN A 92 -17.72 -25.00 -21.52
N PRO A 93 -17.25 -24.91 -22.78
CA PRO A 93 -16.38 -25.92 -23.34
C PRO A 93 -15.20 -26.14 -22.38
N LYS A 94 -14.76 -27.39 -22.20
CA LYS A 94 -13.54 -27.69 -21.44
C LYS A 94 -12.44 -26.74 -21.93
N PRO A 95 -11.72 -26.03 -21.04
CA PRO A 95 -10.56 -25.27 -21.48
C PRO A 95 -9.63 -26.25 -22.18
N GLU A 96 -9.44 -26.05 -23.48
CA GLU A 96 -8.37 -26.72 -24.19
C GLU A 96 -7.09 -26.40 -23.43
N LEU A 97 -6.37 -27.43 -22.99
CA LEU A 97 -5.16 -27.28 -22.21
C LEU A 97 -4.14 -26.58 -23.10
N LYS A 98 -4.09 -25.25 -23.03
CA LYS A 98 -3.02 -24.48 -23.67
C LYS A 98 -1.71 -25.14 -23.25
N PRO A 99 -0.78 -25.45 -24.19
CA PRO A 99 0.51 -25.98 -23.82
C PRO A 99 1.06 -25.11 -22.70
N GLN A 100 1.34 -25.71 -21.55
CA GLN A 100 2.01 -24.99 -20.48
C GLN A 100 3.25 -24.36 -21.10
N PRO A 101 3.50 -23.05 -20.90
CA PRO A 101 4.74 -22.45 -21.36
C PRO A 101 5.86 -23.33 -20.83
N LYS A 102 6.73 -23.85 -21.73
CA LYS A 102 7.95 -24.55 -21.33
C LYS A 102 8.58 -23.74 -20.19
N PRO A 103 9.07 -24.37 -19.09
CA PRO A 103 9.74 -23.64 -18.04
C PRO A 103 10.80 -22.77 -18.71
N GLN A 104 10.54 -21.46 -18.75
CA GLN A 104 11.53 -20.54 -19.28
C GLN A 104 12.76 -20.74 -18.40
N PRO A 105 13.98 -20.79 -18.99
CA PRO A 105 15.18 -20.72 -18.19
C PRO A 105 14.99 -19.55 -17.22
N LYS A 106 15.03 -19.82 -15.91
CA LYS A 106 14.92 -18.76 -14.91
C LYS A 106 16.11 -17.85 -15.16
N LEU A 107 15.91 -16.77 -15.92
CA LEU A 107 16.87 -15.69 -16.01
C LEU A 107 17.23 -15.34 -14.56
N PRO A 108 18.52 -15.12 -14.23
CA PRO A 108 18.90 -14.71 -12.90
C PRO A 108 17.98 -13.56 -12.49
N LYS A 109 17.25 -13.71 -11.38
CA LYS A 109 16.36 -12.64 -10.92
C LYS A 109 17.22 -11.40 -10.73
N ALA A 110 17.02 -10.39 -11.57
CA ALA A 110 17.75 -9.15 -11.49
C ALA A 110 17.70 -8.61 -10.06
N LYS A 111 18.83 -8.12 -9.56
CA LYS A 111 18.94 -7.52 -8.23
C LYS A 111 17.92 -6.36 -8.14
N PRO A 112 17.07 -6.29 -7.09
CA PRO A 112 16.04 -5.25 -7.01
C PRO A 112 16.66 -3.87 -6.86
N ARG A 113 16.27 -2.91 -7.69
CA ARG A 113 16.82 -1.54 -7.67
C ARG A 113 16.09 -0.62 -6.68
N HIS A 114 14.83 -0.95 -6.39
CA HIS A 114 13.95 -0.21 -5.51
C HIS A 114 12.86 -1.12 -4.92
N CYS A 115 12.13 -0.63 -3.92
CA CYS A 115 11.07 -1.39 -3.26
C CYS A 115 9.94 -1.87 -4.19
N ALA A 116 9.68 -1.19 -5.30
CA ALA A 116 8.71 -1.66 -6.29
C ALA A 116 9.17 -2.95 -7.02
N ASP A 117 10.47 -3.21 -7.15
CA ASP A 117 10.96 -4.48 -7.70
C ASP A 117 10.81 -5.61 -6.69
N ILE A 118 11.07 -5.31 -5.42
CA ILE A 118 10.86 -6.21 -4.29
C ILE A 118 9.37 -6.61 -4.22
N GLN A 119 8.47 -5.63 -4.38
CA GLN A 119 7.04 -5.86 -4.43
C GLN A 119 6.63 -6.74 -5.62
N ARG A 120 7.12 -6.42 -6.82
CA ARG A 120 6.89 -7.24 -8.04
C ARG A 120 7.46 -8.65 -7.92
N GLY A 121 8.51 -8.81 -7.12
CA GLY A 121 9.08 -10.10 -6.73
C GLY A 121 8.22 -10.92 -5.75
N GLY A 122 7.05 -10.41 -5.35
CA GLY A 122 6.05 -11.08 -4.52
C GLY A 122 6.14 -10.77 -3.02
N LYS A 123 6.94 -9.77 -2.62
CA LYS A 123 7.00 -9.33 -1.21
C LYS A 123 5.91 -8.29 -0.94
N SER A 124 5.14 -8.48 0.11
CA SER A 124 3.99 -7.62 0.44
C SER A 124 4.03 -7.02 1.85
N THR A 125 5.03 -7.34 2.66
CA THR A 125 5.14 -6.82 4.04
C THR A 125 6.10 -5.65 4.11
N SER A 126 5.71 -4.57 4.76
CA SER A 126 6.61 -3.45 5.07
C SER A 126 7.77 -3.91 5.95
N GLY A 127 8.94 -3.31 5.77
CA GLY A 127 10.12 -3.63 6.56
C GLY A 127 11.42 -3.24 5.88
N VAL A 128 12.55 -3.64 6.47
CA VAL A 128 13.87 -3.37 5.91
C VAL A 128 14.21 -4.41 4.85
N TYR A 129 14.52 -3.94 3.65
CA TYR A 129 15.02 -4.74 2.54
C TYR A 129 16.32 -4.15 2.01
N ARG A 130 16.96 -4.88 1.10
CA ARG A 130 18.19 -4.46 0.41
C ARG A 130 17.88 -4.13 -1.04
N ILE A 131 18.31 -2.95 -1.47
CA ILE A 131 18.26 -2.51 -2.87
C ILE A 131 19.67 -2.34 -3.42
N TYR A 132 19.80 -2.43 -4.74
CA TYR A 132 21.07 -2.33 -5.45
C TYR A 132 21.02 -1.13 -6.38
N LEU A 133 21.77 -0.08 -6.01
CA LEU A 133 21.79 1.17 -6.75
C LEU A 133 22.74 1.09 -7.95
N PRO A 134 22.46 1.81 -9.04
CA PRO A 134 23.37 1.89 -10.18
C PRO A 134 24.78 2.32 -9.75
N ASP A 135 25.79 1.72 -10.40
CA ASP A 135 27.21 2.01 -10.17
C ASP A 135 27.64 1.74 -8.70
N HIS A 136 26.85 0.93 -7.97
CA HIS A 136 27.07 0.52 -6.58
C HIS A 136 26.46 -0.88 -6.29
N GLU A 137 26.49 -1.77 -7.26
CA GLU A 137 25.77 -3.06 -7.22
C GLU A 137 26.38 -4.11 -6.29
N ASP A 138 27.62 -3.90 -5.84
CA ASP A 138 28.34 -4.81 -4.95
C ASP A 138 28.09 -4.50 -3.46
N ALA A 139 27.52 -3.33 -3.16
CA ALA A 139 27.23 -2.88 -1.81
C ALA A 139 25.74 -2.48 -1.70
N PRO A 140 24.85 -3.44 -1.37
CA PRO A 140 23.42 -3.19 -1.25
C PRO A 140 23.11 -2.20 -0.12
N VAL A 141 22.17 -1.30 -0.37
CA VAL A 141 21.71 -0.30 0.60
C VAL A 141 20.49 -0.82 1.34
N PRO A 142 20.49 -0.85 2.68
CA PRO A 142 19.30 -1.16 3.46
C PRO A 142 18.30 0.00 3.42
N VAL A 143 17.05 -0.28 3.07
CA VAL A 143 15.96 0.71 3.01
C VAL A 143 14.71 0.16 3.65
N TRP A 144 13.87 1.04 4.19
CA TRP A 144 12.51 0.67 4.56
C TRP A 144 11.65 0.68 3.29
N CYS A 145 11.08 -0.49 2.97
CA CYS A 145 10.04 -0.59 1.97
C CYS A 145 8.68 -0.47 2.64
N ASP A 146 7.93 0.56 2.26
CA ASP A 146 6.53 0.73 2.64
C ASP A 146 5.66 0.03 1.60
N MET A 147 5.08 -1.09 2.01
CA MET A 147 4.17 -1.91 1.23
C MET A 147 2.70 -1.65 1.58
N ASP A 148 2.43 -0.90 2.66
CA ASP A 148 1.10 -0.70 3.22
C ASP A 148 0.41 0.52 2.59
N THR A 149 1.18 1.55 2.23
CA THR A 149 0.63 2.70 1.51
C THR A 149 0.37 2.33 0.06
N ASP A 150 -0.90 2.35 -0.37
CA ASP A 150 -1.29 2.07 -1.75
C ASP A 150 -0.44 2.84 -2.79
N PRO A 151 0.04 2.18 -3.86
CA PRO A 151 -0.14 0.77 -4.21
C PRO A 151 0.94 -0.16 -3.63
N GLY A 152 1.70 0.32 -2.64
CA GLY A 152 2.89 -0.31 -2.06
C GLY A 152 4.15 -0.13 -2.92
N GLY A 153 5.24 -0.77 -2.47
CA GLY A 153 6.53 -0.71 -3.18
C GLY A 153 7.24 0.63 -3.07
N TRP A 154 6.92 1.43 -2.05
CA TRP A 154 7.54 2.71 -1.79
C TRP A 154 8.91 2.53 -1.12
N THR A 155 9.93 3.22 -1.63
CA THR A 155 11.26 3.26 -1.02
C THR A 155 11.36 4.49 -0.14
N VAL A 156 11.42 4.32 1.18
CA VAL A 156 11.53 5.44 2.11
C VAL A 156 12.95 6.01 2.06
N ILE A 157 13.06 7.32 1.87
CA ILE A 157 14.34 8.05 1.73
C ILE A 157 14.63 8.92 2.96
N GLN A 158 13.60 9.29 3.73
CA GLN A 158 13.71 9.99 5.00
C GLN A 158 12.57 9.55 5.92
N LYS A 159 12.85 9.40 7.21
CA LYS A 159 11.82 9.18 8.23
C LYS A 159 12.14 9.93 9.52
N ARG A 160 11.13 10.57 10.11
CA ARG A 160 11.09 11.04 11.50
C ARG A 160 9.87 10.45 12.19
N ALA A 161 10.06 9.88 13.36
CA ALA A 161 8.99 9.23 14.12
C ALA A 161 9.17 9.34 15.64
N ASN A 162 10.41 9.48 16.13
CA ASN A 162 10.67 9.48 17.56
C ASN A 162 11.77 10.44 18.04
N GLY A 163 12.48 11.12 17.14
CA GLY A 163 13.49 12.12 17.50
C GLY A 163 14.80 11.55 18.06
N THR A 164 15.02 10.24 17.91
CA THR A 164 16.22 9.56 18.47
C THR A 164 17.52 9.86 17.72
N VAL A 165 17.42 10.36 16.48
CA VAL A 165 18.57 10.68 15.64
C VAL A 165 18.69 12.19 15.49
N ASN A 166 19.89 12.72 15.72
CA ASN A 166 20.19 14.13 15.45
C ASN A 166 20.33 14.38 13.94
N PHE A 167 19.48 15.26 13.39
CA PHE A 167 19.51 15.69 11.98
C PHE A 167 20.35 16.96 11.75
N TYR A 168 20.80 17.67 12.79
CA TYR A 168 21.67 18.85 12.64
C TYR A 168 23.14 18.48 12.34
N ARG A 169 23.32 17.88 11.17
CA ARG A 169 24.58 17.25 10.70
C ARG A 169 25.27 18.10 9.63
N ASN A 170 26.50 17.71 9.33
CA ASN A 170 27.34 18.36 8.33
C ASN A 170 27.12 17.79 6.92
N TRP A 171 27.71 18.41 5.89
CA TRP A 171 27.58 18.00 4.49
C TRP A 171 27.93 16.53 4.28
N ALA A 172 29.09 16.10 4.80
CA ALA A 172 29.58 14.73 4.64
C ALA A 172 28.59 13.67 5.19
N ALA A 173 27.96 13.94 6.34
CA ALA A 173 26.94 13.05 6.89
C ALA A 173 25.66 13.02 6.04
N TYR A 174 25.18 14.17 5.58
CA TYR A 174 24.01 14.23 4.70
C TYR A 174 24.25 13.57 3.34
N ARG A 175 25.47 13.66 2.83
CA ARG A 175 25.93 12.97 1.63
C ARG A 175 25.90 11.44 1.80
N ALA A 176 26.49 10.94 2.88
CA ALA A 176 26.61 9.51 3.15
C ALA A 176 25.30 8.85 3.60
N GLY A 177 24.46 9.57 4.34
CA GLY A 177 23.31 9.00 5.04
C GLY A 177 23.60 8.72 6.51
N PHE A 178 22.55 8.63 7.32
CA PHE A 178 22.64 8.38 8.76
C PHE A 178 21.32 7.87 9.34
N GLY A 179 21.38 7.27 10.53
CA GLY A 179 20.22 6.71 11.24
C GLY A 179 19.97 5.24 10.87
N ASP A 180 18.78 4.74 11.24
CA ASP A 180 18.37 3.35 11.03
C ASP A 180 17.02 3.31 10.28
N PRO A 181 16.91 2.62 9.13
CA PRO A 181 15.65 2.50 8.39
C PRO A 181 14.44 2.01 9.20
N ARG A 182 14.65 1.35 10.35
CA ARG A 182 13.59 0.95 11.28
C ARG A 182 13.00 2.14 12.05
N GLY A 183 13.79 3.18 12.30
CA GLY A 183 13.43 4.38 13.08
C GLY A 183 13.63 5.67 12.29
N ASP A 184 14.27 6.66 12.92
CA ASP A 184 14.61 7.92 12.28
C ASP A 184 15.86 7.75 11.39
N PHE A 185 15.79 8.17 10.13
CA PHE A 185 16.93 8.06 9.21
C PHE A 185 16.87 9.00 8.01
N TRP A 186 18.03 9.15 7.38
CA TRP A 186 18.26 9.82 6.11
C TRP A 186 19.07 8.90 5.20
N LEU A 187 18.53 8.58 4.01
CA LEU A 187 19.16 7.61 3.09
C LEU A 187 20.55 8.03 2.61
N GLY A 188 20.84 9.33 2.60
CA GLY A 188 22.05 9.89 2.02
C GLY A 188 21.80 10.48 0.63
N LEU A 189 22.30 11.68 0.38
CA LEU A 189 22.11 12.38 -0.90
C LEU A 189 22.72 11.59 -2.06
N GLU A 190 23.87 10.95 -1.85
CA GLU A 190 24.51 10.15 -2.91
C GLU A 190 23.64 8.95 -3.32
N ASN A 191 23.05 8.27 -2.33
CA ASN A 191 22.13 7.16 -2.56
C ASN A 191 20.83 7.62 -3.24
N MET A 192 20.26 8.75 -2.80
CA MET A 192 19.07 9.34 -3.41
C MET A 192 19.31 9.79 -4.86
N HIS A 193 20.49 10.35 -5.15
CA HIS A 193 20.88 10.74 -6.49
C HIS A 193 20.97 9.52 -7.41
N ARG A 194 21.66 8.45 -7.00
CA ARG A 194 21.75 7.20 -7.78
C ARG A 194 20.39 6.54 -7.97
N LEU A 195 19.55 6.56 -6.95
CA LEU A 195 18.20 6.01 -7.00
C LEU A 195 17.34 6.74 -8.03
N THR A 196 17.30 8.07 -7.97
CA THR A 196 16.38 8.92 -8.76
C THR A 196 16.99 9.46 -10.06
N GLY A 197 18.29 9.26 -10.28
CA GLY A 197 19.03 9.74 -11.45
C GLY A 197 18.76 8.93 -12.71
N ARG A 198 18.35 7.66 -12.58
CA ARG A 198 17.99 6.77 -13.70
C ARG A 198 16.51 6.39 -13.63
N GLY A 199 15.71 6.90 -14.56
CA GLY A 199 14.26 6.65 -14.65
C GLY A 199 13.42 7.70 -13.94
N GLY A 200 12.09 7.64 -14.13
CA GLY A 200 11.15 8.55 -13.48
C GLY A 200 10.75 8.05 -12.09
N TYR A 201 10.73 8.94 -11.11
CA TYR A 201 10.21 8.66 -9.77
C TYR A 201 9.20 9.72 -9.37
N LYS A 202 8.18 9.31 -8.62
CA LYS A 202 7.32 10.22 -7.86
C LYS A 202 7.73 10.21 -6.40
N LEU A 203 7.53 11.34 -5.72
CA LEU A 203 7.73 11.50 -4.28
C LEU A 203 6.37 11.55 -3.60
N GLN A 204 6.22 10.88 -2.46
CA GLN A 204 5.17 11.12 -1.50
C GLN A 204 5.78 11.50 -0.15
N VAL A 205 5.24 12.54 0.47
CA VAL A 205 5.51 12.96 1.84
C VAL A 205 4.27 12.63 2.66
N SER A 206 4.36 11.64 3.56
CA SER A 206 3.28 11.28 4.49
C SER A 206 3.57 11.90 5.86
N MET A 207 2.58 12.51 6.50
CA MET A 207 2.73 13.25 7.76
C MET A 207 1.60 12.93 8.74
N GLU A 208 1.91 12.95 10.03
CA GLU A 208 0.95 12.80 11.14
C GLU A 208 1.20 13.88 12.19
N ASP A 209 0.13 14.47 12.72
CA ASP A 209 0.19 15.38 13.86
C ASP A 209 0.10 14.62 15.21
N TRP A 210 0.14 15.35 16.32
CA TRP A 210 0.07 14.73 17.65
C TRP A 210 -1.33 14.26 18.06
N ASN A 211 -2.36 14.62 17.29
CA ASN A 211 -3.74 14.19 17.47
C ASN A 211 -4.11 13.00 16.57
N GLY A 212 -3.15 12.43 15.82
CA GLY A 212 -3.36 11.31 14.91
C GLY A 212 -4.00 11.69 13.58
N ILE A 213 -4.10 12.98 13.26
CA ILE A 213 -4.57 13.45 11.96
C ILE A 213 -3.43 13.29 10.96
N VAL A 214 -3.73 12.68 9.82
CA VAL A 214 -2.75 12.42 8.75
C VAL A 214 -2.96 13.34 7.56
N ALA A 215 -1.87 13.69 6.88
CA ALA A 215 -1.89 14.41 5.61
C ALA A 215 -0.76 13.92 4.69
N TYR A 216 -0.90 14.19 3.40
CA TYR A 216 0.13 13.86 2.42
C TYR A 216 0.27 14.91 1.32
N ALA A 217 1.50 15.00 0.80
CA ALA A 217 1.84 15.66 -0.46
C ALA A 217 2.45 14.64 -1.41
N GLU A 218 2.00 14.58 -2.65
CA GLU A 218 2.58 13.78 -3.71
C GLU A 218 3.04 14.67 -4.86
N TYR A 219 4.22 14.38 -5.41
CA TYR A 219 4.79 15.07 -6.56
C TYR A 219 5.05 14.04 -7.65
N ASN A 220 4.50 14.27 -8.84
CA ASN A 220 4.54 13.30 -9.93
C ASN A 220 5.94 13.10 -10.57
N SER A 221 6.92 13.93 -10.19
CA SER A 221 8.32 13.81 -10.52
C SER A 221 9.17 14.22 -9.32
N PHE A 222 10.21 13.46 -9.04
CA PHE A 222 11.21 13.76 -8.01
C PHE A 222 12.56 13.24 -8.46
N LYS A 223 13.54 14.14 -8.46
CA LYS A 223 14.94 13.83 -8.72
C LYS A 223 15.81 14.78 -7.91
N ILE A 224 16.98 14.31 -7.51
CA ILE A 224 18.06 15.19 -7.08
C ILE A 224 19.24 15.05 -8.04
N GLU A 225 19.85 16.18 -8.39
CA GLU A 225 21.04 16.20 -9.24
C GLU A 225 22.28 15.69 -8.48
N GLY A 226 23.43 15.61 -9.15
CA GLY A 226 24.67 15.14 -8.53
C GLY A 226 25.30 16.20 -7.62
N GLU A 227 26.42 15.83 -7.01
CA GLU A 227 27.18 16.69 -6.10
C GLU A 227 27.75 17.95 -6.80
N GLU A 228 28.04 17.86 -8.09
CA GLU A 228 28.45 18.98 -8.96
C GLU A 228 27.39 20.09 -8.99
N SER A 229 26.12 19.71 -8.92
CA SER A 229 24.96 20.59 -8.81
C SER A 229 24.49 20.78 -7.36
N LYS A 230 25.30 20.38 -6.37
CA LYS A 230 24.97 20.45 -4.94
C LYS A 230 23.65 19.75 -4.59
N TYR A 231 23.42 18.59 -5.21
CA TYR A 231 22.22 17.77 -5.00
C TYR A 231 20.91 18.54 -5.20
N ARG A 232 20.88 19.43 -6.20
CA ARG A 232 19.73 20.29 -6.53
C ARG A 232 18.43 19.50 -6.67
N LEU A 233 17.38 19.98 -6.02
CA LEU A 233 16.04 19.39 -6.09
C LEU A 233 15.36 19.68 -7.44
N ARG A 234 14.78 18.65 -8.03
CA ARG A 234 13.86 18.74 -9.17
C ARG A 234 12.53 18.10 -8.80
N LEU A 235 11.49 18.90 -8.81
CA LEU A 235 10.15 18.50 -8.41
C LEU A 235 9.14 18.71 -9.52
N GLY A 236 8.22 17.76 -9.65
CA GLY A 236 7.09 17.81 -10.57
C GLY A 236 5.87 18.52 -9.99
N LYS A 237 4.70 18.24 -10.56
CA LYS A 237 3.43 18.83 -10.13
C LYS A 237 2.96 18.18 -8.83
N TYR A 238 2.49 19.03 -7.91
CA TYR A 238 1.88 18.64 -6.64
C TYR A 238 0.45 18.10 -6.81
N HIS A 239 0.11 17.16 -5.93
CA HIS A 239 -1.24 16.73 -5.58
C HIS A 239 -1.25 16.29 -4.10
N GLY A 240 -2.35 16.48 -3.38
CA GLY A 240 -2.47 16.01 -2.00
C GLY A 240 -3.38 16.90 -1.16
N ASN A 241 -3.43 16.62 0.14
CA ASN A 241 -4.30 17.32 1.09
C ASN A 241 -3.54 18.10 2.18
N SER A 242 -2.20 18.16 2.13
CA SER A 242 -1.37 18.91 3.09
C SER A 242 -1.10 20.35 2.67
N GLY A 243 -1.52 20.76 1.47
CA GLY A 243 -0.98 21.93 0.80
C GLY A 243 0.47 21.73 0.33
N ASP A 244 0.93 22.60 -0.56
CA ASP A 244 2.19 22.44 -1.29
C ASP A 244 3.35 23.25 -0.67
N ALA A 245 4.06 22.66 0.29
CA ALA A 245 5.25 23.29 0.88
C ALA A 245 6.53 23.06 0.06
N MET A 246 6.65 21.92 -0.64
CA MET A 246 7.92 21.54 -1.28
C MET A 246 8.18 22.25 -2.60
N THR A 247 7.17 22.79 -3.29
CA THR A 247 7.40 23.57 -4.51
C THR A 247 8.24 24.83 -4.26
N TRP A 248 8.15 25.45 -3.08
CA TRP A 248 9.04 26.56 -2.66
C TRP A 248 10.53 26.20 -2.71
N HIS A 249 10.83 24.92 -2.53
CA HIS A 249 12.18 24.36 -2.51
C HIS A 249 12.63 23.82 -3.87
N ASN A 250 11.74 23.81 -4.87
CA ASN A 250 12.08 23.30 -6.20
C ASN A 250 13.23 24.12 -6.81
N ASN A 251 14.14 23.45 -7.52
CA ASN A 251 15.34 24.02 -8.11
C ASN A 251 16.38 24.55 -7.08
N MET A 252 16.18 24.40 -5.77
CA MET A 252 17.18 24.80 -4.77
C MET A 252 18.29 23.76 -4.61
N ALA A 253 19.50 24.24 -4.34
CA ALA A 253 20.63 23.40 -3.93
C ALA A 253 20.44 22.96 -2.47
N PHE A 254 21.07 21.84 -2.10
CA PHE A 254 21.05 21.40 -0.71
C PHE A 254 22.03 22.23 0.12
N THR A 255 21.64 22.58 1.34
CA THR A 255 22.44 23.40 2.27
C THR A 255 22.55 22.70 3.62
N THR A 256 23.74 22.74 4.22
CA THR A 256 24.02 22.28 5.59
C THR A 256 24.72 23.38 6.39
N LYS A 257 24.86 23.16 7.70
CA LYS A 257 25.50 24.14 8.60
C LYS A 257 26.93 24.55 8.21
N ASP A 258 27.60 23.72 7.42
CA ASP A 258 28.99 23.85 6.98
C ASP A 258 29.14 23.96 5.44
N SER A 259 28.03 24.01 4.70
CA SER A 259 28.02 24.19 3.25
C SER A 259 26.79 25.00 2.87
N ASP A 260 26.95 26.32 2.76
CA ASP A 260 25.90 27.25 2.39
C ASP A 260 25.74 27.32 0.87
N ASN A 261 24.58 26.88 0.37
CA ASN A 261 24.23 26.92 -1.05
C ASN A 261 22.82 27.53 -1.27
N ASP A 262 22.24 28.15 -0.23
CA ASP A 262 20.93 28.76 -0.31
C ASP A 262 21.06 30.25 -0.73
N PRO A 263 20.01 30.86 -1.30
CA PRO A 263 20.07 32.24 -1.78
C PRO A 263 19.86 33.28 -0.67
N PHE A 264 19.71 32.89 0.60
CA PHE A 264 19.53 33.83 1.70
C PHE A 264 20.85 34.49 2.09
N ILE A 265 20.78 35.69 2.69
CA ILE A 265 21.98 36.45 3.08
C ILE A 265 22.79 35.79 4.20
N GLY A 266 22.20 34.86 4.94
CA GLY A 266 22.89 34.03 5.91
C GLY A 266 22.52 32.56 5.71
N ASN A 267 23.09 31.68 6.51
CA ASN A 267 22.91 30.25 6.32
C ASN A 267 21.60 29.74 6.95
N CYS A 268 20.61 29.38 6.12
CA CYS A 268 19.32 28.88 6.61
C CYS A 268 19.45 27.56 7.40
N ALA A 269 20.38 26.67 7.04
CA ALA A 269 20.64 25.46 7.82
C ALA A 269 21.16 25.78 9.23
N GLY A 270 21.88 26.90 9.40
CA GLY A 270 22.30 27.42 10.70
C GLY A 270 21.11 27.78 11.61
N TYR A 271 20.11 28.46 11.05
CA TYR A 271 18.92 28.93 11.78
C TYR A 271 17.88 27.82 11.99
N GLN A 272 17.60 27.02 10.96
CA GLN A 272 16.56 25.98 10.95
C GLN A 272 17.04 24.61 11.44
N ARG A 273 18.33 24.50 11.80
CA ARG A 273 18.92 23.34 12.49
C ARG A 273 18.74 21.99 11.77
N GLY A 274 18.77 22.00 10.44
CA GLY A 274 18.74 20.80 9.60
C GLY A 274 19.43 21.05 8.28
N GLY A 275 19.77 19.99 7.55
CA GLY A 275 20.14 20.09 6.14
C GLY A 275 18.91 19.99 5.25
N TRP A 276 18.76 20.88 4.27
CA TRP A 276 17.59 20.91 3.39
C TRP A 276 17.85 21.66 2.08
N TRP A 277 16.90 21.60 1.14
CA TRP A 277 16.87 22.42 -0.07
C TRP A 277 16.35 23.83 0.24
N TYR A 278 17.08 24.60 1.03
CA TYR A 278 16.64 25.93 1.46
C TYR A 278 16.62 26.94 0.29
N ASN A 279 15.62 27.82 0.31
CA ASN A 279 15.51 29.01 -0.54
C ASN A 279 15.78 30.25 0.33
N ALA A 280 14.89 31.25 0.40
CA ALA A 280 14.82 32.18 1.54
C ALA A 280 14.30 31.42 2.78
N CYS A 281 15.13 30.49 3.24
CA CYS A 281 14.84 29.41 4.19
C CYS A 281 13.73 28.47 3.71
N ALA A 282 12.61 28.34 4.42
CA ALA A 282 11.74 27.20 4.18
C ALA A 282 10.24 27.41 4.42
N HIS A 283 9.45 26.73 3.59
CA HIS A 283 8.06 26.40 3.84
C HIS A 283 7.90 24.98 4.43
N SER A 284 8.91 24.13 4.29
CA SER A 284 8.99 22.83 4.97
C SER A 284 10.39 22.61 5.55
N ASN A 285 10.47 22.07 6.77
CA ASN A 285 11.74 21.74 7.41
C ASN A 285 11.69 20.33 8.02
N LEU A 286 11.53 19.30 7.19
CA LEU A 286 11.33 17.92 7.66
C LEU A 286 12.55 17.35 8.40
N ASN A 287 13.70 18.01 8.25
CA ASN A 287 14.97 17.66 8.88
C ASN A 287 15.30 18.51 10.13
N GLY A 288 14.36 19.34 10.59
CA GLY A 288 14.55 20.17 11.78
C GLY A 288 14.64 19.39 13.10
N ILE A 289 14.70 20.13 14.20
CA ILE A 289 14.65 19.62 15.57
C ILE A 289 13.29 18.96 15.83
N TYR A 290 13.30 17.80 16.46
CA TYR A 290 12.08 17.08 16.81
C TYR A 290 11.56 17.58 18.16
N TYR A 291 10.50 18.38 18.17
CA TYR A 291 9.84 18.81 19.40
C TYR A 291 8.60 17.94 19.68
N PRO A 292 8.57 17.20 20.80
CA PRO A 292 7.39 16.44 21.19
C PRO A 292 6.19 17.34 21.53
N GLY A 293 4.97 16.89 21.24
CA GLY A 293 3.74 17.55 21.69
C GLY A 293 3.18 18.64 20.76
N GLY A 294 3.78 18.87 19.59
CA GLY A 294 3.22 19.74 18.57
C GLY A 294 3.74 21.16 18.66
N TYR A 295 2.97 22.07 19.26
CA TYR A 295 3.36 23.47 19.36
C TYR A 295 4.67 23.61 20.14
N TYR A 296 5.59 24.40 19.57
CA TYR A 296 6.90 24.65 20.14
C TYR A 296 7.20 26.15 20.14
N SER A 297 8.17 26.55 20.96
CA SER A 297 8.70 27.91 20.97
C SER A 297 10.19 27.85 20.68
N SER A 298 10.59 28.50 19.59
CA SER A 298 11.99 28.75 19.25
C SER A 298 12.08 30.14 18.63
N ARG A 299 13.25 30.76 18.78
CA ARG A 299 13.56 32.04 18.11
C ARG A 299 13.55 31.88 16.58
N TYR A 300 13.74 30.66 16.10
CA TYR A 300 13.76 30.30 14.69
C TYR A 300 12.74 29.20 14.41
N GLN A 301 12.19 29.15 13.20
CA GLN A 301 11.33 28.04 12.78
C GLN A 301 12.19 26.80 12.48
N ASP A 302 12.65 26.14 13.54
CA ASP A 302 13.66 25.07 13.48
C ASP A 302 13.11 23.67 13.74
N ALA A 303 11.79 23.52 13.93
CA ALA A 303 11.17 22.22 14.13
C ALA A 303 10.99 21.39 12.84
N VAL A 304 10.51 20.16 13.00
CA VAL A 304 9.94 19.35 11.91
C VAL A 304 8.57 19.91 11.51
N TYR A 305 8.49 20.79 10.51
CA TYR A 305 7.21 21.43 10.14
C TYR A 305 6.88 21.38 8.64
N TRP A 306 5.59 21.60 8.37
CA TRP A 306 5.00 21.80 7.04
C TRP A 306 4.05 23.00 7.10
N ALA A 307 4.47 24.14 6.54
CA ALA A 307 3.81 25.44 6.79
C ALA A 307 2.36 25.46 6.33
N GLU A 308 2.08 24.87 5.17
CA GLU A 308 0.77 24.87 4.51
C GLU A 308 -0.26 23.99 5.22
N TRP A 309 0.15 23.17 6.20
CA TRP A 309 -0.76 22.29 6.94
C TRP A 309 -0.92 22.69 8.41
N ARG A 310 0.18 22.76 9.17
CA ARG A 310 0.14 23.09 10.61
C ARG A 310 0.87 24.39 10.96
N GLY A 311 1.40 25.09 9.96
CA GLY A 311 2.20 26.29 10.17
C GLY A 311 3.64 25.98 10.62
N GLY A 312 4.46 27.03 10.67
CA GLY A 312 5.86 26.93 11.08
C GLY A 312 6.09 26.74 12.58
N SER A 313 5.07 26.92 13.42
CA SER A 313 5.17 26.85 14.89
C SER A 313 4.65 25.53 15.48
N TYR A 314 4.43 24.52 14.64
CA TYR A 314 3.98 23.19 15.04
C TYR A 314 4.94 22.11 14.53
N SER A 315 5.50 21.32 15.44
CA SER A 315 6.36 20.18 15.14
C SER A 315 5.54 18.93 14.89
N LEU A 316 5.69 18.31 13.72
CA LEU A 316 5.00 17.09 13.33
C LEU A 316 5.48 15.89 14.17
N LYS A 317 4.57 14.94 14.40
CA LYS A 317 4.85 13.71 15.17
C LYS A 317 5.57 12.68 14.31
N THR A 318 5.05 12.42 13.11
CA THR A 318 5.69 11.52 12.14
C THR A 318 5.76 12.18 10.77
N VAL A 319 6.86 11.96 10.06
CA VAL A 319 6.99 12.27 8.63
C VAL A 319 7.80 11.19 7.92
N MET A 320 7.38 10.84 6.72
CA MET A 320 8.11 9.94 5.82
C MET A 320 8.14 10.53 4.42
N MET A 321 9.35 10.74 3.89
CA MET A 321 9.54 10.97 2.45
C MET A 321 9.83 9.63 1.79
N LYS A 322 9.08 9.28 0.75
CA LYS A 322 9.22 8.01 0.05
C LYS A 322 9.03 8.16 -1.44
N VAL A 323 9.79 7.40 -2.21
CA VAL A 323 9.79 7.47 -3.68
C VAL A 323 9.34 6.16 -4.29
N ARG A 324 8.71 6.25 -5.45
CA ARG A 324 8.29 5.09 -6.24
C ARG A 324 8.51 5.37 -7.72
N PRO A 325 9.01 4.40 -8.50
CA PRO A 325 9.16 4.60 -9.94
C PRO A 325 7.80 4.90 -10.59
N THR A 326 7.79 5.87 -11.50
CA THR A 326 6.68 6.08 -12.43
C THR A 326 6.90 5.14 -13.60
N GLY A 327 5.86 4.40 -14.03
CA GLY A 327 5.97 3.23 -14.93
C GLY A 327 6.56 3.48 -16.33
N ASN A 328 7.08 4.67 -16.61
CA ASN A 328 7.90 4.93 -17.78
C ASN A 328 9.33 4.49 -17.47
N GLN A 329 9.62 3.19 -17.57
CA GLN A 329 10.77 2.64 -18.30
C GLN A 329 10.63 1.11 -18.37
N ALA A 330 10.48 0.62 -19.60
CA ALA A 330 10.82 -0.75 -19.93
C ALA A 330 12.30 -0.97 -19.61
N LEU A 331 12.62 -2.15 -19.07
CA LEU A 331 13.98 -2.65 -18.97
C LEU A 331 14.53 -2.73 -20.41
N THR A 332 15.40 -1.78 -20.78
CA THR A 332 16.24 -1.87 -21.98
C THR A 332 17.57 -2.50 -21.62
#